data_AF-A0A9E2ZEU6-F1
#
_entry.id   AF-A0A9E2ZEU6-F1
#
_cell.length_a   1.000
_cell.length_b   1.000
_cell.length_c   1.000
_cell.angle_alpha   90.00
_cell.angle_beta   90.00
_cell.angle_gamma   90.00
#
_symmetry.space_group_name_H-M   'P 1'
#
loop_
_entity.id
_entity.type
_entity.pdbx_description
1 polymer ?
#
loop_
_entity_poly.entity_id
_entity_poly.type
_entity_poly.pdbx_seq_one_letter_code
_entity_poly.pdbx_strand_id
1 'polypeptide(L)'
;MSDMPPTDRFVISFAAEPPQEPLPHGRWADTLRNHFLAACRELDTEGEEIGEPGEIAWFPDRAYAGRTYVPAVARTSETYELFGFVSFTELSGGPSDFEATVDFTAELAEENPDWKLDLNDDVVGRWRGEEGNTADMTLVWGVPLIAGGELVTAELADVAVDQCQLIEQRFTLIAADNYRSDFLEIKLWSRAGEELARESLYVDEDETSSEAEEEASSDEV
;
A
#
# COMPACT_ATOMS: atom_id res chain seq x y z
N MET A 1 -36.44 -0.34 -16.50
CA MET A 1 -35.01 0.01 -16.33
C MET A 1 -35.00 1.36 -15.66
N SER A 2 -34.50 1.45 -14.42
CA SER A 2 -34.28 2.75 -13.80
C SER A 2 -33.14 3.42 -14.56
N ASP A 3 -33.33 4.66 -15.01
CA ASP A 3 -32.20 5.47 -15.48
C ASP A 3 -31.22 5.59 -14.31
N MET A 4 -29.99 5.09 -14.49
CA MET A 4 -28.90 5.46 -13.60
C MET A 4 -28.39 6.83 -14.06
N PRO A 5 -28.43 7.86 -13.20
CA PRO A 5 -27.79 9.12 -13.53
C PRO A 5 -26.28 8.91 -13.72
N PRO A 6 -25.60 9.76 -14.50
CA PRO A 6 -24.14 9.76 -14.58
C PRO A 6 -23.51 9.89 -13.19
N THR A 7 -22.38 9.21 -12.98
CA THR A 7 -21.59 9.31 -11.76
C THR A 7 -20.99 10.71 -11.64
N ASP A 8 -21.28 11.40 -10.54
CA ASP A 8 -20.81 12.77 -10.29
C ASP A 8 -19.30 12.82 -10.02
N ARG A 9 -18.75 11.73 -9.45
CA ARG A 9 -17.32 11.53 -9.20
C ARG A 9 -16.76 10.48 -10.13
N PHE A 10 -16.31 10.91 -11.30
CA PHE A 10 -15.59 10.04 -12.23
C PHE A 10 -14.14 9.86 -11.79
N VAL A 11 -13.81 8.64 -11.39
CA VAL A 11 -12.44 8.15 -11.13
C VAL A 11 -12.27 6.79 -11.79
N ILE A 12 -11.03 6.43 -12.12
CA ILE A 12 -10.73 5.08 -12.59
C ILE A 12 -10.95 4.08 -11.44
N SER A 13 -11.64 2.98 -11.73
CA SER A 13 -11.87 1.89 -10.80
C SER A 13 -11.36 0.59 -11.39
N PHE A 14 -10.75 -0.25 -10.55
CA PHE A 14 -10.18 -1.54 -10.86
C PHE A 14 -9.19 -1.47 -12.04
N ALA A 15 -8.30 -0.48 -11.98
CA ALA A 15 -7.32 -0.19 -13.04
C ALA A 15 -6.27 -1.30 -13.19
N ALA A 16 -5.96 -1.97 -12.09
CA ALA A 16 -4.89 -2.94 -12.02
C ALA A 16 -5.40 -4.37 -12.17
N GLU A 17 -4.65 -5.18 -12.89
CA GLU A 17 -4.91 -6.61 -13.01
C GLU A 17 -4.66 -7.28 -11.65
N PRO A 18 -5.53 -8.23 -11.23
CA PRO A 18 -5.36 -8.94 -9.96
C PRO A 18 -4.08 -9.79 -9.97
N PRO A 19 -3.62 -10.26 -8.80
CA PRO A 19 -2.48 -11.18 -8.72
C PRO A 19 -2.66 -12.37 -9.67
N GLN A 20 -1.64 -12.68 -10.48
CA GLN A 20 -1.66 -13.79 -11.44
C GLN A 20 -0.92 -15.03 -10.94
N GLU A 21 0.03 -14.86 -10.01
CA GLU A 21 0.87 -15.94 -9.50
C GLU A 21 0.72 -16.13 -7.98
N PRO A 22 1.03 -17.33 -7.45
CA PRO A 22 1.28 -17.49 -6.02
C PRO A 22 2.44 -16.61 -5.56
N LEU A 23 2.58 -16.45 -4.24
CA LEU A 23 3.73 -15.73 -3.68
C LEU A 23 5.07 -16.29 -4.24
N PRO A 24 6.06 -15.42 -4.50
CA PRO A 24 7.35 -15.81 -5.04
C PRO A 24 8.01 -16.95 -4.25
N HIS A 25 8.50 -17.95 -4.96
CA HIS A 25 9.19 -19.09 -4.38
C HIS A 25 10.27 -19.65 -5.31
N GLY A 26 11.18 -20.46 -4.75
CA GLY A 26 12.27 -21.11 -5.49
C GLY A 26 13.11 -20.12 -6.30
N ARG A 27 13.45 -20.49 -7.54
CA ARG A 27 14.28 -19.66 -8.42
C ARG A 27 13.68 -18.30 -8.73
N TRP A 28 12.36 -18.19 -8.69
CA TRP A 28 11.71 -16.92 -8.95
C TRP A 28 11.93 -15.94 -7.80
N ALA A 29 11.71 -16.39 -6.56
CA ALA A 29 12.06 -15.62 -5.37
C ALA A 29 13.55 -15.25 -5.33
N ASP A 30 14.45 -16.13 -5.78
CA ASP A 30 15.88 -15.81 -5.84
C ASP A 30 16.19 -14.67 -6.82
N THR A 31 15.51 -14.63 -7.97
CA THR A 31 15.65 -13.53 -8.94
C THR A 31 15.20 -12.21 -8.33
N LEU A 32 13.98 -12.16 -7.76
CA LEU A 32 13.44 -10.96 -7.13
C LEU A 32 14.32 -10.50 -5.96
N ARG A 33 14.76 -11.43 -5.12
CA ARG A 33 15.69 -11.17 -4.01
C ARG A 33 16.96 -10.47 -4.48
N ASN A 34 17.55 -10.91 -5.60
CA ASN A 34 18.77 -10.29 -6.09
C ASN A 34 18.57 -8.81 -6.47
N HIS A 35 17.44 -8.47 -7.07
CA HIS A 35 17.09 -7.08 -7.42
C HIS A 35 16.78 -6.25 -6.17
N PHE A 36 15.94 -6.76 -5.27
CA PHE A 36 15.60 -6.07 -4.02
C PHE A 36 16.84 -5.79 -3.16
N LEU A 37 17.68 -6.80 -2.92
CA LEU A 37 18.92 -6.63 -2.14
C LEU A 37 19.96 -5.76 -2.85
N ALA A 38 19.89 -5.63 -4.18
CA ALA A 38 20.72 -4.66 -4.89
C ALA A 38 20.27 -3.23 -4.58
N ALA A 39 18.96 -2.96 -4.62
CA ALA A 39 18.41 -1.67 -4.22
C ALA A 39 18.68 -1.35 -2.75
N CYS A 40 18.53 -2.32 -1.82
CA CYS A 40 18.89 -2.12 -0.41
C CYS A 40 20.35 -1.66 -0.19
N ARG A 41 21.28 -2.13 -1.03
CA ARG A 41 22.70 -1.73 -0.93
C ARG A 41 22.98 -0.33 -1.49
N GLU A 42 22.09 0.18 -2.34
CA GLU A 42 22.18 1.49 -2.97
C GLU A 42 21.37 2.55 -2.22
N LEU A 43 20.55 2.13 -1.25
CA LEU A 43 19.73 2.99 -0.40
C LEU A 43 20.60 4.00 0.35
N ASP A 44 20.20 5.28 0.26
CA ASP A 44 20.78 6.34 1.07
C ASP A 44 20.12 6.32 2.45
N THR A 45 20.89 5.99 3.49
CA THR A 45 20.37 5.89 4.86
C THR A 45 20.47 7.21 5.62
N GLU A 46 20.90 8.29 4.96
CA GLU A 46 21.18 9.58 5.59
C GLU A 46 22.18 9.51 6.76
N GLY A 47 22.97 8.43 6.83
CA GLY A 47 23.93 8.17 7.89
C GLY A 47 23.43 7.25 9.01
N GLU A 48 22.19 6.76 8.94
CA GLU A 48 21.66 5.77 9.88
C GLU A 48 22.30 4.39 9.65
N GLU A 49 22.66 3.72 10.75
CA GLU A 49 23.16 2.35 10.76
C GLU A 49 21.98 1.38 10.85
N ILE A 50 21.38 1.08 9.69
CA ILE A 50 20.15 0.27 9.63
C ILE A 50 20.41 -1.24 9.67
N GLY A 51 21.67 -1.68 9.63
CA GLY A 51 22.03 -3.10 9.69
C GLY A 51 21.86 -3.88 8.38
N GLU A 52 21.86 -5.21 8.48
CA GLU A 52 21.76 -6.12 7.34
C GLU A 52 20.31 -6.60 7.12
N PRO A 53 19.82 -6.69 5.87
CA PRO A 53 18.49 -7.23 5.56
C PRO A 53 18.33 -8.69 5.99
N GLY A 54 17.21 -9.02 6.64
CA GLY A 54 16.82 -10.36 7.05
C GLY A 54 16.09 -11.17 5.97
N GLU A 55 15.15 -12.01 6.40
CA GLU A 55 14.28 -12.75 5.48
C GLU A 55 13.30 -11.79 4.80
N ILE A 56 13.13 -11.94 3.48
CA ILE A 56 12.21 -11.13 2.68
C ILE A 56 10.84 -11.79 2.68
N ALA A 57 9.83 -11.06 3.14
CA ALA A 57 8.43 -11.40 3.01
C ALA A 57 7.86 -10.75 1.74
N TRP A 58 7.50 -11.58 0.75
CA TRP A 58 6.89 -11.12 -0.50
C TRP A 58 5.37 -10.99 -0.39
N PHE A 59 4.81 -10.00 -1.08
CA PHE A 59 3.38 -9.76 -1.21
C PHE A 59 2.86 -10.22 -2.58
N PRO A 60 1.53 -10.39 -2.75
CA PRO A 60 0.94 -10.71 -4.04
C PRO A 60 1.37 -9.74 -5.14
N ASP A 61 1.53 -10.23 -6.35
CA ASP A 61 1.83 -9.37 -7.49
C ASP A 61 0.61 -8.51 -7.86
N ARG A 62 0.86 -7.35 -8.46
CA ARG A 62 -0.18 -6.54 -9.07
C ARG A 62 0.34 -5.92 -10.35
N ALA A 63 -0.44 -5.94 -11.43
CA ALA A 63 -0.02 -5.35 -12.70
C ALA A 63 -0.80 -4.09 -13.05
N TYR A 64 -0.08 -3.05 -13.47
CA TYR A 64 -0.63 -1.79 -13.91
C TYR A 64 0.24 -1.20 -15.03
N ALA A 65 -0.42 -0.64 -16.06
CA ALA A 65 0.25 0.03 -17.17
C ALA A 65 1.37 -0.78 -17.86
N GLY A 66 1.22 -2.12 -17.93
CA GLY A 66 2.17 -3.02 -18.58
C GLY A 66 3.39 -3.42 -17.73
N ARG A 67 3.40 -3.07 -16.44
CA ARG A 67 4.38 -3.54 -15.46
C ARG A 67 3.69 -4.34 -14.36
N THR A 68 4.37 -5.36 -13.88
CA THR A 68 4.01 -6.15 -12.70
C THR A 68 4.87 -5.67 -11.54
N TYR A 69 4.25 -5.47 -10.37
CA TYR A 69 4.87 -5.02 -9.14
C TYR A 69 4.75 -6.15 -8.11
N VAL A 70 5.86 -6.50 -7.46
CA VAL A 70 5.92 -7.50 -6.40
C VAL A 70 6.50 -6.84 -5.16
N PRO A 71 5.64 -6.42 -4.21
CA PRO A 71 6.10 -5.78 -2.99
C PRO A 71 6.82 -6.74 -2.05
N ALA A 72 7.67 -6.18 -1.21
CA ALA A 72 8.46 -6.90 -0.22
C ALA A 72 8.70 -6.07 1.02
N VAL A 73 8.81 -6.76 2.16
CA VAL A 73 9.39 -6.20 3.39
C VAL A 73 10.46 -7.14 3.95
N ALA A 74 11.42 -6.58 4.68
CA ALA A 74 12.44 -7.34 5.41
C ALA A 74 12.89 -6.60 6.66
N ARG A 75 12.86 -7.27 7.82
CA ARG A 75 13.46 -6.73 9.05
C ARG A 75 14.97 -6.75 8.98
N THR A 76 15.61 -5.71 9.49
CA THR A 76 17.07 -5.61 9.53
C THR A 76 17.64 -6.08 10.87
N SER A 77 18.96 -6.26 10.94
CA SER A 77 19.64 -6.59 12.20
C SER A 77 19.58 -5.49 13.26
N GLU A 78 19.33 -4.24 12.87
CA GLU A 78 19.21 -3.07 13.75
C GLU A 78 17.74 -2.64 13.95
N THR A 79 16.80 -3.58 13.81
CA THR A 79 15.37 -3.38 14.12
C THR A 79 14.64 -2.36 13.25
N TYR A 80 15.15 -2.05 12.06
CA TYR A 80 14.39 -1.32 11.04
C TYR A 80 13.59 -2.29 10.17
N GLU A 81 12.60 -1.77 9.46
CA GLU A 81 11.95 -2.46 8.36
C GLU A 81 12.39 -1.84 7.03
N LEU A 82 12.90 -2.66 6.13
CA LEU A 82 13.04 -2.33 4.72
C LEU A 82 11.73 -2.66 4.03
N PHE A 83 11.19 -1.73 3.26
CA PHE A 83 9.96 -1.94 2.49
C PHE A 83 10.13 -1.39 1.07
N GLY A 84 9.42 -1.98 0.12
CA GLY A 84 9.44 -1.54 -1.27
C GLY A 84 8.95 -2.64 -2.21
N PHE A 85 9.44 -2.63 -3.45
CA PHE A 85 8.99 -3.60 -4.45
C PHE A 85 10.04 -3.84 -5.54
N VAL A 86 9.89 -4.97 -6.23
CA VAL A 86 10.53 -5.22 -7.52
C VAL A 86 9.46 -5.14 -8.60
N SER A 87 9.72 -4.40 -9.67
CA SER A 87 8.83 -4.34 -10.84
C SER A 87 9.52 -4.81 -12.11
N PHE A 88 8.74 -5.33 -13.06
CA PHE A 88 9.24 -5.82 -14.35
C PHE A 88 8.13 -5.74 -15.41
N THR A 89 8.51 -5.82 -16.67
CA THR A 89 7.57 -6.02 -17.78
C THR A 89 7.47 -7.50 -18.13
N GLU A 90 6.27 -7.95 -18.48
CA GLU A 90 6.07 -9.28 -19.05
C GLU A 90 6.06 -9.23 -20.58
N LEU A 91 7.09 -9.82 -21.18
CA LEU A 91 7.18 -10.01 -22.63
C LEU A 91 7.12 -11.51 -22.96
N SER A 92 7.01 -11.84 -24.25
CA SER A 92 6.90 -13.24 -24.71
C SER A 92 8.07 -14.16 -24.31
N GLY A 93 9.18 -13.61 -23.81
CA GLY A 93 10.35 -14.35 -23.32
C GLY A 93 10.38 -14.55 -21.79
N GLY A 94 9.37 -14.07 -21.07
CA GLY A 94 9.33 -14.02 -19.60
C GLY A 94 9.62 -12.61 -19.06
N PRO A 95 9.72 -12.48 -17.73
CA PRO A 95 10.03 -11.22 -17.05
C PRO A 95 11.32 -10.55 -17.55
N SER A 96 11.25 -9.25 -17.80
CA SER A 96 12.38 -8.41 -18.22
C SER A 96 12.28 -6.99 -17.66
N ASP A 97 13.31 -6.18 -17.86
CA ASP A 97 13.31 -4.75 -17.49
C ASP A 97 13.02 -4.52 -16.00
N PHE A 98 13.73 -5.30 -15.17
CA PHE A 98 13.62 -5.26 -13.72
C PHE A 98 14.09 -3.93 -13.14
N GLU A 99 13.28 -3.39 -12.25
CA GLU A 99 13.57 -2.22 -11.42
C GLU A 99 13.20 -2.56 -9.97
N ALA A 100 13.87 -1.96 -9.00
CA ALA A 100 13.55 -2.14 -7.60
C ALA A 100 13.62 -0.80 -6.86
N THR A 101 12.62 -0.55 -6.03
CA THR A 101 12.54 0.60 -5.12
C THR A 101 12.52 0.04 -3.71
N VAL A 102 13.28 0.66 -2.82
CA VAL A 102 13.35 0.30 -1.40
C VAL A 102 13.50 1.58 -0.60
N ASP A 103 12.84 1.63 0.54
CA ASP A 103 13.06 2.60 1.61
C ASP A 103 13.10 1.86 2.96
N PHE A 104 13.30 2.58 4.05
CA PHE A 104 13.33 2.03 5.40
C PHE A 104 12.56 2.88 6.41
N THR A 105 12.04 2.22 7.44
CA THR A 105 11.35 2.88 8.55
C THR A 105 11.73 2.26 9.89
N ALA A 106 11.70 3.09 10.93
CA ALA A 106 11.76 2.65 12.33
C ALA A 106 10.36 2.49 12.94
N GLU A 107 9.30 2.93 12.25
CA GLU A 107 7.92 2.79 12.72
C GLU A 107 7.43 1.38 12.44
N LEU A 108 7.25 0.60 13.50
CA LEU A 108 6.93 -0.81 13.39
C LEU A 108 5.56 -1.11 13.99
N ALA A 109 4.83 -2.07 13.41
CA ALA A 109 3.56 -2.54 13.95
C ALA A 109 3.64 -3.03 15.41
N GLU A 110 4.78 -3.58 15.86
CA GLU A 110 4.94 -4.01 17.25
C GLU A 110 4.95 -2.86 18.26
N GLU A 111 5.32 -1.65 17.81
CA GLU A 111 5.38 -0.44 18.63
C GLU A 111 4.07 0.36 18.57
N ASN A 112 3.14 0.00 17.68
CA ASN A 112 1.87 0.67 17.45
C ASN A 112 0.69 -0.32 17.61
N PRO A 113 0.32 -0.69 18.85
CA PRO A 113 -0.64 -1.77 19.12
C PRO A 113 -2.10 -1.42 18.77
N ASP A 114 -2.38 -0.14 18.53
CA ASP A 114 -3.67 0.38 18.09
C ASP A 114 -3.91 0.18 16.59
N TRP A 115 -2.86 0.04 15.78
CA TRP A 115 -2.99 -0.25 14.36
C TRP A 115 -3.74 -1.56 14.11
N LYS A 116 -4.55 -1.57 13.05
CA LYS A 116 -5.32 -2.76 12.63
C LYS A 116 -4.83 -3.32 11.30
N LEU A 117 -4.21 -2.49 10.48
CA LEU A 117 -3.46 -2.87 9.29
C LEU A 117 -2.05 -2.27 9.40
N ASP A 118 -1.06 -3.04 8.98
CA ASP A 118 0.29 -2.56 8.75
C ASP A 118 0.44 -2.29 7.25
N LEU A 119 0.57 -1.01 6.89
CA LEU A 119 0.43 -0.50 5.53
C LEU A 119 1.72 0.13 5.03
N ASN A 120 2.04 -0.13 3.78
CA ASN A 120 3.09 0.53 3.03
C ASN A 120 2.54 0.98 1.68
N ASP A 121 3.10 2.04 1.12
CA ASP A 121 2.70 2.56 -0.18
C ASP A 121 3.86 3.17 -0.98
N ASP A 122 3.64 3.30 -2.30
CA ASP A 122 4.51 4.06 -3.21
C ASP A 122 3.71 4.50 -4.45
N VAL A 123 4.03 5.68 -5.00
CA VAL A 123 3.41 6.20 -6.23
C VAL A 123 4.08 5.59 -7.47
N VAL A 124 3.38 4.67 -8.11
CA VAL A 124 3.88 3.92 -9.29
C VAL A 124 3.43 4.50 -10.64
N GLY A 125 2.60 5.54 -10.64
CA GLY A 125 2.16 6.20 -11.86
C GLY A 125 1.23 7.38 -11.61
N ARG A 126 0.62 7.88 -12.69
CA ARG A 126 -0.32 9.00 -12.64
C ARG A 126 -1.50 8.75 -13.55
N TRP A 127 -2.70 9.07 -13.08
CA TRP A 127 -3.92 9.07 -13.87
C TRP A 127 -4.39 10.50 -14.15
N ARG A 128 -4.95 10.72 -15.34
CA ARG A 128 -5.48 12.04 -15.75
C ARG A 128 -7.00 12.00 -15.71
N GLY A 129 -7.56 12.77 -14.80
CA GLY A 129 -8.98 13.01 -14.66
C GLY A 129 -9.46 14.21 -15.49
N GLU A 130 -10.70 14.60 -15.23
CA GLU A 130 -11.36 15.70 -15.92
C GLU A 130 -10.79 17.06 -15.50
N GLU A 131 -10.98 18.08 -16.35
CA GLU A 131 -10.60 19.48 -16.07
C GLU A 131 -9.10 19.68 -15.77
N GLY A 132 -8.26 18.73 -16.19
CA GLY A 132 -6.82 18.76 -15.93
C GLY A 132 -6.44 18.26 -14.54
N ASN A 133 -7.39 17.78 -13.73
CA ASN A 133 -7.11 17.11 -12.48
C ASN A 133 -6.34 15.81 -12.73
N THR A 134 -5.57 15.39 -11.74
CA THR A 134 -4.80 14.16 -11.80
C THR A 134 -4.83 13.46 -10.47
N ALA A 135 -4.76 12.14 -10.50
CA ALA A 135 -4.58 11.30 -9.33
C ALA A 135 -3.21 10.63 -9.41
N ASP A 136 -2.60 10.39 -8.27
CA ASP A 136 -1.45 9.50 -8.18
C ASP A 136 -1.96 8.05 -8.23
N MET A 137 -1.26 7.18 -8.96
CA MET A 137 -1.56 5.76 -8.95
C MET A 137 -0.66 5.12 -7.92
N THR A 138 -1.24 4.82 -6.76
CA THR A 138 -0.53 4.37 -5.57
C THR A 138 -0.61 2.86 -5.48
N LEU A 139 0.55 2.21 -5.37
CA LEU A 139 0.71 0.82 -4.97
C LEU A 139 0.62 0.75 -3.45
N VAL A 140 -0.29 -0.06 -2.92
CA VAL A 140 -0.47 -0.25 -1.48
C VAL A 140 -0.35 -1.72 -1.15
N TRP A 141 0.43 -2.07 -0.13
CA TRP A 141 0.56 -3.44 0.34
C TRP A 141 0.63 -3.49 1.86
N GLY A 142 0.24 -4.62 2.43
CA GLY A 142 0.18 -4.73 3.88
C GLY A 142 -0.32 -6.04 4.42
N VAL A 143 -0.37 -6.11 5.74
CA VAL A 143 -0.87 -7.25 6.50
C VAL A 143 -1.94 -6.82 7.51
N PRO A 144 -3.00 -7.62 7.71
CA PRO A 144 -3.89 -7.42 8.84
C PRO A 144 -3.22 -7.77 10.17
N LEU A 145 -3.35 -6.88 11.15
CA LEU A 145 -2.90 -7.08 12.54
C LEU A 145 -4.00 -7.68 13.44
N ILE A 146 -5.21 -7.83 12.88
CA ILE A 146 -6.35 -8.48 13.51
C ILE A 146 -6.81 -9.72 12.73
N ALA A 147 -7.43 -10.65 13.44
CA ALA A 147 -7.94 -11.89 12.84
C ALA A 147 -9.29 -11.70 12.14
N GLY A 148 -9.61 -12.62 11.21
CA GLY A 148 -10.94 -12.73 10.60
C GLY A 148 -11.12 -12.01 9.26
N GLY A 149 -10.10 -11.25 8.82
CA GLY A 149 -10.06 -10.65 7.49
C GLY A 149 -9.97 -11.69 6.38
N GLU A 150 -10.58 -11.38 5.23
CA GLU A 150 -10.60 -12.21 4.03
C GLU A 150 -10.31 -11.39 2.76
N LEU A 151 -10.74 -10.13 2.73
CA LEU A 151 -10.64 -9.25 1.58
C LEU A 151 -10.29 -7.82 2.03
N VAL A 152 -9.53 -7.11 1.20
CA VAL A 152 -9.18 -5.70 1.42
C VAL A 152 -9.68 -4.87 0.24
N THR A 153 -10.25 -3.71 0.51
CA THR A 153 -10.61 -2.70 -0.49
C THR A 153 -9.74 -1.46 -0.35
N ALA A 154 -9.39 -0.86 -1.49
CA ALA A 154 -8.98 0.55 -1.56
C ALA A 154 -10.22 1.35 -1.94
N GLU A 155 -10.60 2.32 -1.12
CA GLU A 155 -11.77 3.15 -1.32
C GLU A 155 -11.38 4.61 -1.44
N LEU A 156 -11.87 5.26 -2.50
CA LEU A 156 -11.71 6.69 -2.70
C LEU A 156 -13.09 7.32 -2.67
N ALA A 157 -13.31 8.27 -1.76
CA ALA A 157 -14.60 8.94 -1.63
C ALA A 157 -15.79 7.96 -1.45
N ASP A 158 -15.63 6.97 -0.56
CA ASP A 158 -16.59 5.89 -0.27
C ASP A 158 -16.90 4.96 -1.45
N VAL A 159 -16.06 4.95 -2.50
CA VAL A 159 -16.19 4.06 -3.64
C VAL A 159 -14.98 3.12 -3.69
N ALA A 160 -15.25 1.81 -3.66
CA ALA A 160 -14.22 0.81 -3.91
C ALA A 160 -13.63 0.97 -5.33
N VAL A 161 -12.35 1.29 -5.39
CA VAL A 161 -11.57 1.53 -6.61
C VAL A 161 -10.53 0.44 -6.86
N ASP A 162 -10.20 -0.38 -5.86
CA ASP A 162 -9.54 -1.67 -6.06
C ASP A 162 -9.91 -2.64 -4.93
N GLN A 163 -9.67 -3.94 -5.14
CA GLN A 163 -9.82 -4.95 -4.10
C GLN A 163 -8.86 -6.12 -4.31
N CYS A 164 -8.53 -6.80 -3.21
CA CYS A 164 -7.68 -7.99 -3.21
C CYS A 164 -8.13 -8.95 -2.10
N GLN A 165 -8.19 -10.24 -2.40
CA GLN A 165 -8.30 -11.26 -1.35
C GLN A 165 -6.96 -11.38 -0.62
N LEU A 166 -7.00 -11.72 0.67
CA LEU A 166 -5.78 -12.02 1.40
C LEU A 166 -5.16 -13.33 0.88
N ILE A 167 -3.87 -13.28 0.54
CA ILE A 167 -3.07 -14.45 0.18
C ILE A 167 -2.01 -14.60 1.26
N GLU A 168 -2.09 -15.69 2.05
CA GLU A 168 -1.21 -15.92 3.20
C GLU A 168 -1.14 -14.69 4.15
N GLN A 169 -2.30 -14.08 4.43
CA GLN A 169 -2.44 -12.86 5.25
C GLN A 169 -1.77 -11.59 4.67
N ARG A 170 -1.49 -11.55 3.36
CA ARG A 170 -0.91 -10.39 2.66
C ARG A 170 -1.84 -9.93 1.53
N PHE A 171 -1.77 -8.65 1.20
CA PHE A 171 -2.48 -8.09 0.05
C PHE A 171 -1.64 -7.04 -0.69
N THR A 172 -2.03 -6.79 -1.94
CA THR A 172 -1.50 -5.72 -2.78
C THR A 172 -2.64 -5.10 -3.59
N LEU A 173 -2.71 -3.77 -3.62
CA LEU A 173 -3.71 -2.96 -4.32
C LEU A 173 -2.97 -1.92 -5.17
N ILE A 174 -3.56 -1.51 -6.30
CA ILE A 174 -3.14 -0.32 -7.03
C ILE A 174 -4.37 0.50 -7.38
N ALA A 175 -4.46 1.71 -6.84
CA ALA A 175 -5.62 2.57 -6.98
C ALA A 175 -5.24 4.04 -7.20
N ALA A 176 -6.19 4.82 -7.69
CA ALA A 176 -6.06 6.26 -7.78
C ALA A 176 -6.19 6.88 -6.38
N ASP A 177 -5.26 7.75 -6.02
CA ASP A 177 -5.17 8.44 -4.74
C ASP A 177 -4.97 9.96 -4.93
N ASN A 178 -5.14 10.72 -3.85
CA ASN A 178 -4.96 12.17 -3.80
C ASN A 178 -5.67 12.88 -4.98
N TYR A 179 -6.95 12.57 -5.17
CA TYR A 179 -7.74 13.10 -6.27
C TYR A 179 -8.87 13.96 -5.73
N ARG A 180 -8.88 15.24 -6.13
CA ARG A 180 -9.86 16.23 -5.66
C ARG A 180 -9.90 16.36 -4.13
N SER A 181 -8.74 16.21 -3.48
CA SER A 181 -8.58 16.22 -2.01
C SER A 181 -9.23 15.06 -1.27
N ASP A 182 -9.66 14.02 -2.00
CA ASP A 182 -9.99 12.73 -1.41
C ASP A 182 -8.72 11.86 -1.42
N PHE A 183 -8.49 11.15 -0.31
CA PHE A 183 -7.39 10.20 -0.13
C PHE A 183 -7.94 8.77 0.01
N LEU A 184 -7.10 7.78 -0.28
CA LEU A 184 -7.47 6.38 -0.13
C LEU A 184 -7.70 5.99 1.33
N GLU A 185 -8.82 5.32 1.58
CA GLU A 185 -9.06 4.52 2.77
C GLU A 185 -8.85 3.03 2.43
N ILE A 186 -8.13 2.31 3.28
CA ILE A 186 -7.93 0.87 3.15
C ILE A 186 -8.80 0.15 4.17
N LYS A 187 -9.72 -0.69 3.69
CA LYS A 187 -10.70 -1.39 4.55
C LYS A 187 -10.50 -2.89 4.51
N LEU A 188 -10.51 -3.51 5.68
CA LEU A 188 -10.47 -4.96 5.87
C LEU A 188 -11.87 -5.51 6.04
N TRP A 189 -12.21 -6.54 5.29
CA TRP A 189 -13.52 -7.15 5.29
C TRP A 189 -13.45 -8.61 5.71
N SER A 190 -14.41 -9.02 6.54
CA SER A 190 -14.63 -10.43 6.85
C SER A 190 -15.26 -11.17 5.69
N ARG A 191 -15.23 -12.50 5.73
CA ARG A 191 -15.94 -13.36 4.76
C ARG A 191 -17.45 -13.11 4.71
N ALA A 192 -18.05 -12.57 5.78
CA ALA A 192 -19.47 -12.26 5.84
C ALA A 192 -19.81 -10.88 5.23
N GLY A 193 -18.80 -10.10 4.81
CA GLY A 193 -18.98 -8.74 4.32
C GLY A 193 -19.11 -7.70 5.45
N GLU A 194 -18.58 -8.00 6.63
CA GLU A 194 -18.47 -7.05 7.75
C GLU A 194 -17.13 -6.31 7.66
N GLU A 195 -17.16 -4.98 7.79
CA GLU A 195 -15.95 -4.17 7.94
C GLU A 195 -15.32 -4.46 9.31
N LEU A 196 -14.07 -4.90 9.31
CA LEU A 196 -13.32 -5.25 10.52
C LEU A 196 -12.32 -4.16 10.92
N ALA A 197 -11.78 -3.45 9.95
CA ALA A 197 -10.83 -2.36 10.14
C ALA A 197 -10.87 -1.40 8.96
N ARG A 198 -10.43 -0.18 9.22
CA ARG A 198 -10.28 0.90 8.27
C ARG A 198 -9.09 1.73 8.70
N GLU A 199 -8.15 1.96 7.80
CA GLU A 199 -6.94 2.74 8.03
C GLU A 199 -6.69 3.68 6.84
N SER A 200 -6.06 4.82 7.11
CA SER A 200 -5.59 5.78 6.11
C SER A 200 -4.10 5.57 5.85
N LEU A 201 -3.62 5.91 4.65
CA LEU A 201 -2.18 6.00 4.36
C LEU A 201 -1.54 7.25 5.00
N TYR A 202 -2.36 8.22 5.37
CA TYR A 202 -1.96 9.51 5.89
C TYR A 202 -2.39 9.66 7.34
N VAL A 203 -1.50 10.20 8.17
CA VAL A 203 -1.82 10.62 9.53
C VAL A 203 -2.47 11.99 9.46
N ASP A 204 -3.67 12.13 10.05
CA ASP A 204 -4.32 13.43 10.17
C ASP A 204 -3.52 14.32 11.12
N GLU A 205 -2.79 15.31 10.59
CA GLU A 205 -2.01 16.28 11.38
C GLU A 205 -2.91 17.13 12.32
N ASP A 206 -4.23 17.11 12.12
CA ASP A 206 -5.21 17.92 12.86
C ASP A 206 -5.70 17.31 14.19
N GLU A 207 -5.44 16.04 14.49
CA GLU A 207 -5.89 15.42 15.76
C GLU A 207 -5.15 15.93 17.01
N THR A 208 -4.02 16.64 16.85
CA THR A 208 -3.26 17.22 17.98
C THR A 208 -3.74 18.62 18.42
N SER A 209 -4.79 19.17 17.81
CA SER A 209 -5.24 20.54 18.09
C SER A 209 -6.51 20.65 18.95
N SER A 210 -7.24 19.56 19.20
CA SER A 210 -8.57 19.62 19.83
C SER A 210 -8.62 19.41 21.35
N GLU A 211 -7.55 18.91 21.99
CA GLU A 211 -7.49 18.78 23.46
C GLU A 211 -6.92 20.02 24.18
N ALA A 212 -6.39 21.01 23.45
CA ALA A 212 -5.79 22.21 24.04
C ALA A 212 -6.77 23.40 24.22
N GLU A 213 -7.96 23.36 23.59
CA GLU A 213 -8.91 24.49 23.62
C GLU A 213 -10.04 24.36 24.66
N GLU A 214 -10.29 23.17 25.23
CA GLU A 214 -11.32 23.02 26.28
C GLU A 214 -10.85 23.43 27.69
N GLU A 215 -9.55 23.40 27.97
CA GLU A 215 -9.00 23.86 29.26
C GLU A 215 -8.91 25.41 29.36
N ALA A 216 -8.93 26.12 28.23
CA ALA A 216 -8.82 27.59 28.21
C ALA A 216 -10.16 28.34 28.38
N SER A 217 -11.30 27.65 28.29
CA SER A 217 -12.64 28.26 28.35
C SER A 217 -13.25 28.28 29.76
N SER A 218 -12.58 27.70 30.75
CA SER A 218 -13.09 27.60 32.12
C SER A 218 -12.66 28.74 33.05
N ASP A 219 -11.86 29.70 32.56
CA ASP A 219 -11.20 30.72 33.40
C ASP A 219 -11.48 32.17 32.94
N GLU A 220 -12.73 32.47 32.57
CA GLU A 220 -13.24 33.85 32.58
C GLU A 220 -14.46 33.97 33.51
N VAL A 221 -14.17 34.46 34.72
CA VAL A 221 -15.11 34.97 35.74
C VAL A 221 -15.19 36.49 35.62
#